data_AF-A0A0J8QWN5-F1
#
_entry.id   AF-A0A0J8QWN5-F1
#
_cell.length_a   1.000
_cell.length_b   1.000
_cell.length_c   1.000
_cell.angle_alpha   90.00
_cell.angle_beta   90.00
_cell.angle_gamma   90.00
#
_symmetry.space_group_name_H-M   'P 1'
#
loop_
_entity.id
_entity.type
_entity.pdbx_description
1 polymer ?
#
loop_
_entity_poly.entity_id
_entity_poly.type
_entity_poly.pdbx_seq_one_letter_code
_entity_poly.pdbx_strand_id
1 'polypeptide(L)'
;MAQIDIKASSWKLVEVGRVVLIRSGPYAGKLAVIAEIIDHKRSNYAKKREQQERRRNLTDFERFKVMRLKKQARYEVQKAQAKVRAAS
;
A
#
# COMPACT_ATOMS: atom_id res chain seq x y z
N MET A 1 -31.18 28.28 -2.27
CA MET A 1 -30.08 27.56 -2.95
C MET A 1 -29.20 26.97 -1.85
N ALA A 2 -28.99 25.66 -1.83
CA ALA A 2 -28.21 25.03 -0.76
C ALA A 2 -26.72 25.35 -0.93
N GLN A 3 -26.12 25.96 0.09
CA GLN A 3 -24.68 26.19 0.18
C GLN A 3 -23.98 24.84 0.28
N ILE A 4 -23.32 24.40 -0.80
CA ILE A 4 -22.46 23.22 -0.79
C ILE A 4 -21.10 23.66 -0.26
N ASP A 5 -20.89 23.53 1.05
CA ASP A 5 -19.58 23.74 1.66
C ASP A 5 -18.66 22.56 1.32
N ILE A 6 -17.85 22.73 0.28
CA ILE A 6 -16.76 21.81 -0.05
C ILE A 6 -15.65 22.03 0.97
N LYS A 7 -15.67 21.28 2.08
CA LYS A 7 -14.53 21.25 3.00
C LYS A 7 -13.38 20.48 2.36
N ALA A 8 -12.36 21.22 1.93
CA ALA A 8 -11.15 20.63 1.38
C ALA A 8 -10.49 19.68 2.40
N SER A 9 -10.13 18.50 1.90
CA SER A 9 -9.34 17.48 2.57
C SER A 9 -8.04 18.02 3.16
N SER A 10 -7.83 18.13 4.48
CA SER A 10 -6.50 18.50 5.02
C SER A 10 -5.51 17.32 4.98
N TRP A 11 -5.33 16.72 3.81
CA TRP A 11 -4.39 15.62 3.61
C TRP A 11 -2.99 16.16 3.36
N LYS A 12 -2.26 16.41 4.46
CA LYS A 12 -0.86 16.90 4.47
C LYS A 12 0.15 16.11 3.63
N LEU A 13 -0.22 14.99 3.03
CA LEU A 13 0.69 14.10 2.28
C LEU A 13 0.30 13.89 0.81
N VAL A 14 -0.92 14.25 0.40
CA VAL A 14 -1.40 14.04 -0.98
C VAL A 14 -2.13 15.29 -1.41
N GLU A 15 -1.42 16.15 -2.14
CA GLU A 15 -1.91 17.41 -2.68
C GLU A 15 -1.54 17.47 -4.16
N VAL A 16 -2.37 18.15 -4.95
CA VAL A 16 -2.03 18.49 -6.34
C VAL A 16 -0.75 19.32 -6.34
N GLY A 17 0.15 19.05 -7.29
CA GLY A 17 1.45 19.72 -7.39
C GLY A 17 2.58 19.07 -6.58
N ARG A 18 2.30 18.10 -5.70
CA ARG A 18 3.38 17.35 -5.02
C ARG A 18 4.10 16.39 -5.98
N VAL A 19 5.43 16.40 -5.88
CA VAL A 19 6.31 15.46 -6.57
C VAL A 19 6.31 14.12 -5.82
N VAL A 20 6.10 13.03 -6.56
CA VAL A 20 6.06 11.66 -6.06
C VAL A 20 6.97 10.76 -6.90
N LEU A 21 7.57 9.77 -6.25
CA LEU A 21 8.31 8.70 -6.93
C LEU A 21 7.36 7.55 -7.30
N ILE A 22 7.32 7.19 -8.58
CA ILE A 22 6.58 6.03 -9.05
C ILE A 22 7.36 4.76 -8.67
N ARG A 23 6.79 3.92 -7.80
CA ARG A 23 7.47 2.70 -7.29
C ARG A 23 7.28 1.45 -8.16
N SER A 24 6.24 1.42 -9.00
CA SER A 24 5.87 0.21 -9.75
C SER A 24 5.09 0.60 -11.01
N GLY A 25 5.11 -0.28 -12.01
CA GLY A 25 4.50 -0.08 -13.32
C GLY A 25 5.50 0.39 -14.39
N PRO A 26 5.01 0.69 -15.60
CA PRO A 26 5.86 1.04 -16.76
C PRO A 26 6.78 2.24 -16.54
N TYR A 27 6.42 3.13 -15.61
CA TYR A 27 7.17 4.34 -15.28
C TYR A 27 7.89 4.25 -13.92
N ALA A 28 8.12 3.05 -13.40
CA ALA A 28 8.82 2.85 -12.14
C ALA A 28 10.21 3.53 -12.14
N GLY A 29 10.55 4.18 -11.03
CA GLY A 29 11.82 4.91 -10.86
C GLY A 29 11.78 6.36 -11.33
N LYS A 30 10.73 6.79 -12.05
CA LYS A 30 10.57 8.19 -12.48
C LYS A 30 9.84 9.03 -11.43
N LEU A 31 10.17 10.31 -11.40
CA LEU A 31 9.44 11.32 -10.63
C LEU A 31 8.24 11.80 -11.45
N ALA A 32 7.12 12.03 -10.77
CA ALA A 32 5.91 12.57 -11.37
C ALA A 32 5.27 13.58 -10.42
N VAL A 33 4.45 14.47 -10.97
CA VAL A 33 3.65 15.44 -10.19
C VAL A 33 2.20 14.98 -10.18
N ILE A 34 1.53 15.11 -9.03
CA ILE A 34 0.10 14.83 -8.93
C ILE A 34 -0.68 15.94 -9.65
N ALA A 35 -1.31 15.62 -10.79
CA ALA A 35 -2.15 16.56 -11.54
C ALA A 35 -3.59 16.63 -10.99
N GLU A 36 -4.18 15.47 -10.66
CA GLU A 36 -5.55 15.37 -10.15
C GLU A 36 -5.69 14.15 -9.21
N ILE A 37 -6.56 14.24 -8.19
CA ILE A 37 -6.83 13.16 -7.24
C ILE A 37 -8.20 12.54 -7.55
N ILE A 38 -8.18 11.35 -8.18
CA ILE A 38 -9.40 10.69 -8.69
C ILE A 38 -10.10 9.81 -7.63
N ASP A 39 -9.35 9.06 -6.80
CA ASP A 39 -9.92 8.16 -5.78
C ASP A 39 -9.00 8.04 -4.55
N HIS A 40 -9.53 8.44 -3.39
CA HIS A 40 -8.84 8.45 -2.10
C HIS A 40 -8.50 7.05 -1.58
N LYS A 41 -9.31 6.02 -1.91
CA LYS A 41 -9.13 4.65 -1.42
C LYS A 41 -7.93 3.94 -2.04
N ARG A 42 -7.48 4.38 -3.21
CA ARG A 42 -6.36 3.75 -3.94
C ARG A 42 -4.99 4.22 -3.50
N SER A 43 -4.92 5.31 -2.73
CA SER A 43 -3.65 5.87 -2.27
C SER A 43 -2.88 4.89 -1.37
N ASN A 44 -1.54 4.90 -1.47
CA ASN A 44 -0.69 4.08 -0.59
C ASN A 44 -0.90 4.40 0.90
N TYR A 45 -1.26 5.64 1.22
CA TYR A 45 -1.57 6.06 2.58
C TYR A 45 -2.84 5.38 3.11
N ALA A 46 -3.93 5.39 2.33
CA ALA A 46 -5.18 4.72 2.69
C ALA A 46 -4.98 3.21 2.89
N LYS A 47 -4.27 2.54 1.97
CA LYS A 47 -3.95 1.10 2.12
C LYS A 47 -3.15 0.79 3.39
N LYS A 48 -2.19 1.65 3.75
CA LYS A 48 -1.40 1.50 4.99
C LYS A 48 -2.24 1.68 6.24
N ARG A 49 -3.13 2.67 6.27
CA ARG A 49 -4.04 2.91 7.41
C ARG A 49 -4.98 1.74 7.61
N GLU A 50 -5.60 1.27 6.54
CA GLU A 50 -6.51 0.13 6.58
C GLU A 50 -5.78 -1.15 7.04
N GLN A 51 -4.57 -1.42 6.52
CA GLN A 51 -3.77 -2.55 6.98
C GLN A 51 -3.40 -2.43 8.47
N GLN A 52 -3.13 -1.22 8.96
CA GLN A 52 -2.81 -0.98 10.36
C GLN A 52 -4.03 -1.20 11.27
N GLU A 53 -5.21 -0.73 10.87
CA GLU A 53 -6.46 -0.96 11.58
C GLU A 53 -6.82 -2.45 11.63
N ARG A 54 -6.71 -3.16 10.49
CA ARG A 54 -6.87 -4.61 10.45
C ARG A 54 -5.89 -5.31 11.39
N ARG A 55 -4.64 -4.86 11.49
CA ARG A 55 -3.64 -5.43 12.40
C ARG A 55 -3.93 -5.16 13.88
N ARG A 56 -4.50 -4.00 14.21
CA ARG A 56 -4.87 -3.62 15.59
C ARG A 56 -6.04 -4.43 16.12
N ASN A 57 -6.97 -4.80 15.24
CA ASN A 57 -8.19 -5.51 15.60
C ASN A 57 -8.06 -7.05 15.58
N LEU A 58 -6.85 -7.59 15.39
CA LEU A 58 -6.64 -9.04 15.33
C LEU A 58 -6.71 -9.67 16.73
N THR A 59 -7.54 -10.71 16.84
CA THR A 59 -7.55 -11.62 17.99
C THR A 59 -6.30 -12.51 18.02
N ASP A 60 -6.00 -13.11 19.17
CA ASP A 60 -4.81 -13.96 19.34
C ASP A 60 -4.81 -15.17 18.38
N PHE A 61 -5.97 -15.78 18.18
CA PHE A 61 -6.15 -16.89 17.24
C PHE A 61 -5.89 -16.47 15.77
N GLU A 62 -6.37 -15.30 15.37
CA GLU A 62 -6.11 -14.78 14.02
C GLU A 62 -4.64 -14.39 13.84
N ARG A 63 -3.98 -13.89 14.89
CA ARG A 63 -2.52 -13.67 14.88
C ARG A 63 -1.76 -14.98 14.64
N PHE A 64 -2.18 -16.08 15.26
CA PHE A 64 -1.59 -17.40 15.01
C PHE A 64 -1.79 -17.86 13.55
N LYS A 65 -3.00 -17.71 13.01
CA LYS A 65 -3.28 -18.02 11.59
C LYS A 65 -2.38 -17.21 10.65
N VAL A 66 -2.27 -15.90 10.88
CA VAL A 66 -1.40 -15.01 10.10
C VAL A 66 0.07 -15.45 10.20
N MET A 67 0.55 -15.84 11.39
CA MET A 67 1.92 -16.33 11.59
C MET A 67 2.19 -17.61 10.78
N ARG A 68 1.27 -18.57 10.82
CA ARG A 68 1.37 -19.82 10.04
C ARG A 68 1.39 -19.56 8.53
N LEU A 69 0.46 -18.74 8.03
CA LEU A 69 0.38 -18.38 6.60
C LEU A 69 1.65 -17.65 6.13
N LYS A 70 2.18 -16.72 6.94
CA LYS A 70 3.46 -16.04 6.64
C LYS A 70 4.63 -17.02 6.59
N LYS A 71 4.68 -18.00 7.49
CA LYS A 71 5.73 -19.02 7.49
C LYS A 71 5.68 -19.87 6.22
N GLN A 72 4.48 -20.27 5.79
CA GLN A 72 4.28 -21.02 4.55
C GLN A 72 4.68 -20.20 3.31
N ALA A 73 4.20 -18.96 3.20
CA ALA A 73 4.57 -18.06 2.10
C ALA A 73 6.08 -17.83 2.02
N ARG A 74 6.76 -17.64 3.17
CA ARG A 74 8.21 -17.46 3.23
C ARG A 74 8.97 -18.71 2.78
N TYR A 75 8.46 -19.90 3.07
CA TYR A 75 9.07 -21.15 2.65
C TYR A 75 9.00 -21.31 1.13
N GLU A 76 7.84 -21.07 0.51
CA GLU A 76 7.68 -21.14 -0.95
C GLU A 76 8.57 -20.11 -1.67
N VAL A 77 8.63 -18.88 -1.17
CA VAL A 77 9.51 -17.84 -1.73
C VAL A 77 10.98 -18.26 -1.64
N GLN A 78 11.44 -18.77 -0.49
CA GLN A 78 12.83 -19.22 -0.33
C GLN A 78 13.16 -20.41 -1.22
N LYS A 79 12.24 -21.36 -1.37
CA LYS A 79 12.39 -22.50 -2.26
C LYS A 79 12.54 -22.04 -3.72
N ALA A 80 11.69 -21.13 -4.16
CA ALA A 80 11.76 -20.55 -5.50
C ALA A 80 13.07 -19.77 -5.71
N GLN A 81 13.45 -18.93 -4.75
CA GLN A 81 14.71 -18.17 -4.80
C GLN A 81 15.94 -19.07 -4.81
N ALA A 82 15.96 -20.13 -4.00
CA ALA A 82 17.04 -21.10 -3.98
C ALA A 82 17.19 -21.79 -5.35
N LYS A 83 16.07 -22.15 -6.00
CA LYS A 83 16.07 -22.72 -7.35
C LYS A 83 16.62 -21.75 -8.41
N VAL A 84 16.20 -20.48 -8.38
CA VAL A 84 16.71 -19.44 -9.29
C VAL A 84 18.21 -19.23 -9.07
N ARG A 85 18.64 -19.11 -7.81
CA ARG A 85 20.06 -18.91 -7.45
C ARG A 85 20.94 -20.11 -7.83
N ALA A 86 20.43 -21.34 -7.73
CA ALA A 86 21.17 -22.53 -8.13
C ALA A 86 21.26 -22.70 -9.66
N ALA A 87 20.35 -22.09 -10.41
CA ALA A 87 20.35 -22.09 -11.87
C ALA A 87 21.12 -20.90 -12.48
N SER A 88 21.57 -19.95 -11.65
CA SER A 88 22.45 -18.83 -12.01
C SER A 88 23.89 -19.21 -11.73
#